data_AF-A0AAQ3ME14-F1
#
_entry.id   AF-A0AAQ3ME14-F1
#
_cell.length_a   1.000
_cell.length_b   1.000
_cell.length_c   1.000
_cell.angle_alpha   90.00
_cell.angle_beta   90.00
_cell.angle_gamma   90.00
#
_symmetry.space_group_name_H-M   'P 1'
#
loop_
_entity.id
_entity.type
_entity.pdbx_description
1 polymer ?
#
loop_
_entity_poly.entity_id
_entity_poly.type
_entity_poly.pdbx_seq_one_letter_code
_entity_poly.pdbx_strand_id
1 'polypeptide(L)'
;MQEISTFDLISKDEFVILASDGLWDVMSSEVACQVVRKCLNGQIRRVCNGVGNHENRAAEAASLLAEIALAKGSKDNTSVIVVELRGTVGHPQCHERLSTTT
;
A
#
# COMPACT_ATOMS: atom_id res chain seq x y z
N MET A 1 -4.99 11.35 22.48
CA MET A 1 -6.12 11.81 21.65
C MET A 1 -5.97 11.13 20.31
N GLN A 2 -7.00 10.44 19.82
CA GLN A 2 -6.95 9.85 18.49
C GLN A 2 -7.53 10.85 17.50
N GLU A 3 -6.84 11.08 16.39
CA GLU A 3 -7.35 11.86 15.27
C GLU A 3 -8.00 10.89 14.27
N ILE A 4 -9.16 11.27 13.73
CA ILE A 4 -9.90 10.48 12.75
C ILE A 4 -10.02 11.33 11.49
N SER A 5 -9.51 10.80 10.39
CA SER A 5 -9.56 11.43 9.07
C SER A 5 -10.24 10.50 8.08
N THR A 6 -11.02 11.09 7.16
CA THR A 6 -11.72 10.36 6.10
C THR A 6 -11.29 10.90 4.75
N PHE A 7 -11.07 9.99 3.80
CA PHE A 7 -10.63 10.32 2.45
C PHE A 7 -11.43 9.49 1.46
N ASP A 8 -12.02 10.15 0.47
CA ASP A 8 -12.69 9.47 -0.63
C ASP A 8 -11.65 8.90 -1.58
N LEU A 9 -11.73 7.59 -1.85
CA LEU A 9 -10.87 6.94 -2.83
C LEU A 9 -11.29 7.36 -4.24
N ILE A 10 -10.34 7.86 -5.02
CA ILE A 10 -10.53 8.18 -6.43
C ILE A 10 -9.93 7.10 -7.33
N SER A 11 -10.35 7.05 -8.58
CA SER A 11 -9.86 6.08 -9.57
C SER A 11 -8.35 6.15 -9.86
N LYS A 12 -7.68 7.23 -9.43
CA LYS A 12 -6.24 7.41 -9.52
C LYS A 12 -5.47 6.85 -8.32
N ASP A 13 -6.16 6.51 -7.23
CA ASP A 13 -5.53 5.96 -6.04
C ASP A 13 -5.17 4.49 -6.29
N GLU A 14 -3.89 4.18 -6.18
CA GLU A 14 -3.37 2.86 -6.56
C GLU A 14 -3.15 1.96 -5.35
N PHE A 15 -2.71 2.53 -4.23
CA PHE A 15 -2.38 1.81 -3.02
C PHE A 15 -2.33 2.75 -1.80
N VAL A 16 -2.39 2.16 -0.61
CA VAL A 16 -2.11 2.83 0.67
C VAL A 16 -0.92 2.14 1.33
N ILE A 17 -0.01 2.94 1.90
CA ILE A 17 1.09 2.46 2.74
C ILE A 17 0.81 2.89 4.17
N LEU A 18 0.75 1.93 5.08
CA LEU A 18 0.77 2.18 6.52
C LEU A 18 2.07 1.57 7.07
N ALA A 19 2.84 2.36 7.81
CA ALA A 19 4.08 1.87 8.39
C ALA A 19 4.40 2.60 9.70
N SER A 20 5.23 1.95 10.53
CA SER A 20 5.83 2.59 11.69
C SER A 20 6.86 3.65 11.28
N ASP A 21 7.17 4.53 12.21
CA ASP A 21 8.26 5.52 12.14
C ASP A 21 9.60 4.91 11.72
N GLY A 22 9.89 3.67 12.14
CA GLY A 22 11.06 2.93 11.69
C GLY A 22 11.27 2.87 10.16
N LEU A 23 10.21 2.96 9.35
CA LEU A 23 10.32 3.15 7.89
C LEU A 23 10.51 4.63 7.52
N TRP A 24 9.64 5.50 8.05
CA TRP A 24 9.54 6.91 7.62
C TRP A 24 10.73 7.77 8.06
N ASP A 25 11.44 7.38 9.12
CA ASP A 25 12.66 8.04 9.59
C ASP A 25 13.81 7.97 8.56
N VAL A 26 13.82 6.94 7.70
CA VAL A 26 14.90 6.67 6.73
C VAL A 26 14.44 6.74 5.28
N MET A 27 13.14 6.89 5.04
CA MET A 27 12.54 6.88 3.70
C MET A 27 11.39 7.88 3.60
N SER A 28 11.42 8.75 2.59
CA SER A 28 10.30 9.65 2.31
C SER A 28 9.12 8.93 1.68
N SER A 29 7.92 9.51 1.80
CA SER A 29 6.68 9.07 1.16
C SER A 29 6.84 8.85 -0.35
N GLU A 30 7.55 9.75 -1.04
CA GLU A 30 7.72 9.69 -2.49
C GLU A 30 8.56 8.48 -2.90
N VAL A 31 9.64 8.21 -2.17
CA VAL A 31 10.52 7.06 -2.42
C VAL A 31 9.78 5.75 -2.13
N ALA A 32 9.05 5.68 -1.02
CA ALA A 32 8.24 4.51 -0.69
C ALA A 32 7.20 4.21 -1.78
N CYS A 33 6.48 5.24 -2.25
CA CYS A 33 5.53 5.13 -3.34
C CYS A 33 6.16 4.62 -4.65
N GLN A 34 7.38 5.05 -4.98
CA GLN A 34 8.08 4.56 -6.17
C GLN A 34 8.45 3.07 -6.06
N VAL A 35 8.88 2.63 -4.88
CA VAL A 35 9.20 1.22 -4.63
C VAL A 35 7.94 0.37 -4.78
N VAL A 36 6.85 0.73 -4.10
CA VAL A 36 5.59 0.01 -4.17
C VAL A 36 5.07 -0.06 -5.61
N ARG A 37 5.05 1.07 -6.32
CA ARG A 37 4.59 1.13 -7.72
C ARG A 37 5.40 0.20 -8.63
N LYS A 38 6.72 0.15 -8.47
CA LYS A 38 7.58 -0.76 -9.25
C LYS A 38 7.32 -2.23 -8.91
N CYS A 39 7.05 -2.57 -7.65
CA CYS A 39 6.65 -3.92 -7.24
C CYS A 39 5.28 -4.31 -7.81
N LEU A 40 4.26 -3.45 -7.65
CA LEU A 40 2.92 -3.68 -8.17
C LEU A 40 2.89 -3.79 -9.71
N ASN A 41 3.78 -3.08 -10.41
CA ASN A 41 3.93 -3.19 -11.86
C ASN A 41 4.80 -4.39 -12.29
N GLY A 42 5.38 -5.15 -11.35
CA GLY A 42 6.22 -6.32 -11.64
C GLY A 42 7.58 -5.96 -12.23
N GLN A 43 8.01 -4.70 -12.07
CA GLN A 43 9.29 -4.18 -12.56
C GLN A 43 10.45 -4.46 -11.60
N ILE A 44 10.13 -4.75 -10.34
CA ILE A 44 11.08 -5.30 -9.36
C ILE A 44 10.68 -6.75 -9.14
N ARG A 45 11.56 -7.68 -9.53
CA ARG A 45 11.42 -9.11 -9.23
C ARG A 45 12.56 -9.50 -8.30
N ARG A 46 12.23 -10.08 -7.15
CA ARG A 46 13.26 -10.67 -6.29
C ARG A 46 13.88 -11.88 -7.01
N VAL A 47 15.19 -12.03 -6.88
CA VAL A 47 15.95 -13.20 -7.41
C VAL A 47 15.92 -14.37 -6.43
N CYS A 48 15.18 -14.30 -5.31
CA CYS A 48 15.22 -15.34 -4.30
C CYS A 48 14.54 -16.63 -4.78
N ASN A 49 15.39 -17.62 -5.11
CA ASN A 49 15.06 -19.04 -5.24
C ASN A 49 14.37 -19.52 -3.94
N GLY A 50 13.05 -19.64 -3.95
CA GLY A 50 12.30 -20.19 -2.83
C GLY A 50 10.82 -20.26 -3.17
N VAL A 51 10.34 -21.49 -3.31
CA VAL A 51 8.95 -21.89 -3.59
C VAL A 51 7.93 -21.08 -2.77
N GLY A 52 7.06 -20.32 -3.44
CA GLY A 52 5.91 -19.70 -2.78
C GLY A 52 5.33 -18.50 -3.52
N ASN A 53 4.41 -18.78 -4.44
CA ASN A 53 3.36 -17.87 -4.96
C ASN A 53 3.72 -16.38 -5.10
N HIS A 54 4.28 -15.99 -6.26
CA HIS A 54 4.43 -14.60 -6.74
C HIS A 54 3.08 -13.86 -6.98
N GLU A 55 2.00 -14.29 -6.33
CA GLU A 55 0.65 -13.77 -6.57
C GLU A 55 0.37 -12.50 -5.74
N ASN A 56 1.11 -12.26 -4.64
CA ASN A 56 0.87 -11.10 -3.79
C ASN A 56 1.97 -10.03 -3.90
N ARG A 57 1.87 -9.20 -4.93
CA ARG A 57 2.81 -8.08 -5.19
C ARG A 57 2.83 -7.03 -4.08
N ALA A 58 1.72 -6.85 -3.37
CA ALA A 58 1.65 -5.95 -2.22
C ALA A 58 2.50 -6.47 -1.05
N ALA A 59 2.48 -7.79 -0.78
CA ALA A 59 3.35 -8.41 0.22
C ALA A 59 4.83 -8.31 -0.14
N GLU A 60 5.18 -8.49 -1.42
CA GLU A 60 6.55 -8.28 -1.91
C GLU A 60 6.99 -6.81 -1.70
N ALA A 61 6.11 -5.86 -2.02
CA ALA A 61 6.38 -4.43 -1.82
C ALA A 61 6.61 -4.08 -0.35
N ALA A 62 5.74 -4.57 0.55
CA ALA A 62 5.87 -4.36 1.98
C ALA A 62 7.19 -4.93 2.53
N SER A 63 7.55 -6.15 2.11
CA SER A 63 8.80 -6.79 2.52
C SER A 63 10.02 -6.02 2.03
N LEU A 64 10.00 -5.54 0.78
CA LEU A 64 11.11 -4.76 0.22
C LEU A 64 11.26 -3.41 0.91
N LEU A 65 10.17 -2.73 1.28
CA LEU A 65 10.24 -1.49 2.04
C LEU A 65 10.93 -1.70 3.40
N ALA A 66 10.58 -2.77 4.11
CA ALA A 66 11.22 -3.11 5.37
C ALA A 66 12.72 -3.42 5.21
N GLU A 67 13.10 -4.16 4.16
CA GLU A 67 14.50 -4.45 3.86
C GLU A 67 15.30 -3.17 3.53
N ILE A 68 14.73 -2.25 2.75
CA ILE A 68 15.40 -0.98 2.44
C ILE A 68 15.56 -0.14 3.72
N ALA A 69 14.57 -0.14 4.62
CA ALA A 69 14.67 0.59 5.89
C ALA A 69 15.83 0.04 6.76
N LEU A 70 15.94 -1.28 6.87
CA LEU A 70 17.04 -1.95 7.56
C LEU A 70 18.40 -1.63 6.91
N ALA A 71 18.49 -1.72 5.57
CA ALA A 71 19.71 -1.42 4.84
C ALA A 71 20.15 0.05 4.96
N LYS A 72 19.20 0.97 5.15
CA LYS A 72 19.47 2.39 5.43
C LYS A 72 19.83 2.67 6.89
N GLY A 73 19.83 1.66 7.75
CA GLY A 73 20.24 1.79 9.14
C GLY A 73 19.13 2.17 10.10
N SER A 74 17.87 1.84 9.80
CA SER A 74 16.79 1.92 10.78
C SER A 74 17.16 1.07 12.01
N LYS A 75 17.04 1.67 13.19
CA LYS A 75 17.36 1.04 14.49
C LYS A 75 16.12 0.66 15.29
N ASP A 76 14.94 0.84 14.69
CA ASP A 76 13.65 0.62 15.34
C ASP A 76 12.91 -0.58 14.71
N ASN A 77 11.81 -0.99 15.33
CA ASN A 77 10.86 -1.92 14.78
C ASN A 77 10.22 -1.34 13.52
N THR A 78 10.49 -1.99 12.40
CA THR A 78 9.91 -1.63 11.11
C THR A 78 8.76 -2.57 10.80
N SER A 79 7.54 -2.03 10.79
CA SER A 79 6.33 -2.74 10.34
C SER A 79 5.72 -1.98 9.17
N VAL A 80 5.32 -2.70 8.12
CA VAL A 80 4.80 -2.12 6.88
C VAL A 80 3.61 -2.92 6.39
N ILE A 81 2.53 -2.22 6.04
CA ILE A 81 1.32 -2.75 5.40
C ILE A 81 1.13 -2.00 4.09
N VAL A 82 0.99 -2.76 3.00
CA VAL A 82 0.65 -2.21 1.68
C VAL A 82 -0.72 -2.77 1.29
N VAL A 83 -1.66 -1.87 1.01
CA VAL A 83 -3.00 -2.20 0.52
C VAL A 83 -3.08 -1.79 -0.93
N GLU A 84 -3.23 -2.76 -1.84
CA GLU A 84 -3.50 -2.48 -3.26
C GLU A 84 -4.99 -2.14 -3.45
N LEU A 85 -5.28 -1.04 -4.15
CA LEU A 85 -6.65 -0.55 -4.36
C LEU A 85 -7.22 -0.89 -5.75
N ARG A 86 -6.44 -1.59 -6.58
CA ARG A 86 -6.83 -1.95 -7.95
C ARG A 86 -7.94 -3.01 -7.92
N GLY A 87 -9.18 -2.60 -8.17
CA GLY A 87 -10.34 -3.49 -8.32
C GLY A 87 -11.56 -3.17 -7.46
N THR A 88 -11.49 -2.19 -6.57
CA THR A 88 -12.64 -1.81 -5.71
C THR A 88 -13.58 -0.79 -6.34
N VAL A 89 -13.23 -0.22 -7.51
CA VAL A 89 -14.17 0.58 -8.32
C VAL A 89 -14.93 -0.35 -9.28
N GLY A 90 -15.70 -1.27 -8.71
CA GLY A 90 -16.77 -1.96 -9.41
C GLY A 90 -18.06 -1.17 -9.22
N HIS A 91 -18.52 -0.49 -10.29
CA HIS A 91 -19.86 0.09 -10.49
C HIS A 91 -20.44 1.03 -9.41
N PRO A 92 -20.93 2.24 -9.78
CA PRO A 92 -21.80 3.00 -8.88
C PRO A 92 -23.15 2.27 -8.78
N GLN A 93 -23.30 1.36 -7.82
CA GLN A 93 -24.63 1.06 -7.27
C GLN A 93 -24.86 2.02 -6.10
N CYS A 94 -25.08 3.28 -6.46
CA CYS A 94 -25.78 4.19 -5.57
C CYS A 94 -27.20 3.62 -5.41
N HIS A 95 -27.47 2.98 -4.28
CA HIS A 95 -28.85 2.71 -3.86
C HIS A 95 -29.58 4.06 -3.82
N GLU A 96 -30.41 4.29 -4.83
CA GLU A 96 -31.34 5.40 -4.84
C GLU A 96 -32.25 5.24 -3.63
N ARG A 97 -32.17 6.22 -2.74
CA ARG A 97 -33.00 6.35 -1.55
C ARG A 97 -34.41 6.63 -2.08
N LEU A 98 -35.26 5.60 -2.12
CA LEU A 98 -36.69 5.75 -2.41
C LEU A 98 -37.27 6.83 -1.49
N SER A 99 -37.45 8.02 -2.05
CA SER A 99 -38.20 9.09 -1.40
C SER A 99 -39.66 8.85 -1.76
N THR A 100 -40.41 8.38 -0.78
CA THR A 100 -41.86 8.48 -0.74
C THR A 100 -42.27 9.92 -1.05
N THR A 101 -43.07 10.14 -2.10
CA THR A 101 -44.11 11.18 -2.20
C THR A 101 -44.91 10.98 -3.50
N THR A 102 -46.09 10.38 -3.40
CA THR A 102 -47.41 10.96 -3.75
C THR A 102 -48.47 9.89 -3.46
#